data_AF-A0A1Y1QCX1-F1
#
_entry.id   AF-A0A1Y1QCX1-F1
#
_cell.length_a   1.000
_cell.length_b   1.000
_cell.length_c   1.000
_cell.angle_alpha   90.00
_cell.angle_beta   90.00
_cell.angle_gamma   90.00
#
_symmetry.space_group_name_H-M   'P 1'
#
loop_
_entity.id
_entity.type
_entity.pdbx_description
1 polymer ?
#
loop_
_entity_poly.entity_id
_entity_poly.type
_entity_poly.pdbx_seq_one_letter_code
_entity_poly.pdbx_strand_id
1 'polypeptide(L)' 'MSETIEPTPATPTAATTQKVAYWNTGLWTDPDTAAFAVEMGEFPDDYRIAEFPADASPELIDSEVLALLAE' A
#
# COMPACT_ATOMS: atom_id res chain seq x y z
N MET A 1 20.03 37.32 -24.26
CA MET A 1 20.17 35.85 -24.21
C MET A 1 20.68 35.51 -22.83
N SER A 2 19.84 34.88 -21.98
CA SER A 2 20.23 34.16 -20.76
C SER A 2 18.95 33.50 -20.21
N GLU A 3 18.56 32.37 -20.81
CA GLU A 3 17.63 31.44 -20.16
C GLU A 3 18.41 30.72 -19.05
N THR A 4 18.03 30.98 -17.80
CA THR A 4 18.53 30.23 -16.64
C THR A 4 17.72 28.95 -16.55
N ILE A 5 18.27 27.86 -17.09
CA ILE A 5 17.75 26.51 -16.87
C ILE A 5 18.11 26.08 -15.45
N GLU A 6 17.14 26.13 -14.55
CA GLU A 6 17.24 25.56 -13.22
C GLU A 6 17.46 24.04 -13.33
N PRO A 7 18.36 23.42 -12.53
CA PRO A 7 18.51 21.97 -12.52
C PRO A 7 17.23 21.36 -11.97
N THR A 8 16.50 20.64 -12.82
CA THR A 8 15.35 19.82 -12.44
C THR A 8 15.76 18.90 -11.28
N PRO A 9 15.09 18.95 -10.10
CA PRO A 9 15.36 17.96 -9.07
C PRO A 9 15.02 16.58 -9.63
N ALA A 10 15.94 15.63 -9.45
CA ALA A 10 15.79 14.24 -9.86
C ALA A 10 14.39 13.73 -9.50
N THR A 11 13.67 13.25 -10.51
CA THR A 11 12.39 12.56 -10.34
C THR A 11 12.51 11.58 -9.17
N PRO A 12 11.68 11.68 -8.11
CA PRO A 12 11.67 10.66 -7.09
C PRO A 12 11.38 9.36 -7.81
N THR A 13 12.32 8.40 -7.76
CA THR A 13 12.10 7.05 -8.23
C THR A 13 10.85 6.57 -7.52
N ALA A 14 9.72 6.60 -8.23
CA ALA A 14 8.42 6.25 -7.69
C ALA A 14 8.60 4.89 -7.03
N ALA A 15 8.26 4.80 -5.74
CA ALA A 15 8.27 3.54 -5.03
C ALA A 15 7.51 2.53 -5.91
N THR A 16 8.24 1.56 -6.46
CA THR A 16 7.70 0.58 -7.42
C THR A 16 6.73 -0.38 -6.75
N THR A 17 6.55 -0.25 -5.44
CA THR A 17 5.72 -1.06 -4.58
C THR A 17 4.81 -0.17 -3.72
N GLN A 18 3.60 -0.65 -3.47
CA GLN A 18 2.63 -0.12 -2.53
C GLN A 18 2.46 -1.07 -1.35
N LYS A 19 2.15 -0.50 -0.18
CA LYS A 19 1.88 -1.28 1.03
C LYS A 19 0.38 -1.41 1.22
N VAL A 20 -0.06 -2.61 1.56
CA VAL A 20 -1.46 -2.91 1.83
C VAL A 20 -1.55 -3.59 3.19
N ALA A 21 -2.42 -3.08 4.03
CA ALA A 21 -2.83 -3.73 5.26
C ALA A 21 -3.93 -4.75 4.97
N TYR A 22 -3.80 -5.97 5.49
CA TYR A 22 -4.81 -7.01 5.35
C TYR A 22 -5.06 -7.72 6.68
N TRP A 23 -6.28 -8.20 6.86
CA TRP A 23 -6.71 -8.96 8.04
C TRP A 23 -6.91 -10.43 7.68
N ASN A 24 -6.95 -11.28 8.71
CA ASN A 24 -7.24 -12.72 8.57
C ASN A 24 -8.65 -13.03 8.01
N THR A 25 -9.49 -12.01 7.85
CA THR A 25 -10.80 -12.09 7.20
C THR A 25 -10.73 -12.02 5.68
N GLY A 26 -9.57 -11.68 5.10
CA GLY A 26 -9.40 -11.41 3.67
C GLY A 26 -9.67 -9.95 3.27
N LEU A 27 -10.10 -9.10 4.21
CA LEU A 27 -10.23 -7.68 3.97
C LEU A 27 -8.86 -7.02 3.89
N TRP A 28 -8.72 -6.03 3.00
CA TRP A 28 -7.48 -5.29 2.84
C TRP A 28 -7.75 -3.83 2.47
N THR A 29 -6.85 -2.94 2.89
CA THR A 29 -6.91 -1.48 2.64
C THR A 29 -5.51 -0.87 2.80
N ASP A 30 -5.38 0.43 2.54
CA ASP A 30 -4.13 1.16 2.75
C ASP A 30 -3.74 1.16 4.25
N PRO A 31 -2.45 1.10 4.59
CA PRO A 31 -1.98 1.06 5.98
C PRO A 31 -2.44 2.26 6.82
N ASP A 32 -2.51 3.45 6.23
CA ASP A 32 -3.04 4.65 6.92
C ASP A 32 -4.52 4.49 7.27
N THR A 33 -5.31 3.94 6.35
CA THR A 33 -6.74 3.66 6.57
C THR A 33 -6.93 2.57 7.62
N ALA A 34 -6.12 1.51 7.58
CA ALA A 34 -6.16 0.43 8.57
C ALA A 34 -5.80 0.93 9.97
N ALA A 35 -4.73 1.73 10.10
CA ALA A 35 -4.35 2.34 11.37
C ALA A 35 -5.50 3.19 11.93
N PHE A 36 -6.10 4.04 11.09
CA PHE A 36 -7.25 4.86 11.50
C PHE A 36 -8.46 4.02 11.93
N ALA A 37 -8.76 2.93 11.22
CA ALA A 37 -9.87 2.03 11.56
C ALA A 37 -9.63 1.30 12.90
N VAL A 38 -8.37 1.00 13.21
CA VAL A 38 -7.96 0.42 14.50
C VAL A 38 -8.03 1.45 15.62
N GLU A 39 -7.57 2.68 15.40
CA GLU A 39 -7.69 3.78 16.37
C GLU A 39 -9.16 4.09 16.71
N MET A 40 -10.05 3.98 15.73
CA MET A 40 -11.50 4.12 15.90
C MET A 40 -12.15 2.92 16.61
N GLY A 41 -11.44 1.80 16.75
CA GLY A 41 -11.97 0.55 17.30
C GLY A 41 -12.93 -0.18 16.37
N GLU A 42 -12.93 0.14 15.07
CA GLU A 42 -13.76 -0.52 14.06
C GLU A 42 -13.17 -1.87 13.64
N PHE A 43 -11.84 -1.96 13.61
CA PHE A 43 -11.08 -3.17 13.29
C PHE A 43 -10.07 -3.52 14.39
N PRO A 44 -9.69 -4.80 14.53
CA PRO A 44 -8.63 -5.23 15.44
C PRO A 44 -7.25 -4.81 14.92
N ASP A 45 -6.30 -4.58 15.83
CA ASP A 45 -4.91 -4.21 15.51
C ASP A 45 -4.06 -5.36 14.93
N ASP A 46 -4.65 -6.55 14.76
CA ASP A 46 -4.00 -7.76 14.23
C ASP A 46 -3.87 -7.76 12.69
N TYR A 47 -3.91 -6.59 12.04
CA TYR A 47 -3.67 -6.50 10.60
C TYR A 47 -2.19 -6.72 10.30
N ARG A 48 -1.93 -7.33 9.15
CA ARG A 48 -0.58 -7.53 8.61
C ARG A 48 -0.37 -6.60 7.43
N ILE A 49 0.89 -6.25 7.17
CA ILE A 49 1.25 -5.44 6.00
C ILE A 49 1.94 -6.33 4.97
N ALA A 50 1.49 -6.26 3.73
CA ALA A 50 2.16 -6.85 2.56
C ALA A 50 2.59 -5.74 1.59
N GLU A 51 3.66 -6.01 0.83
CA GLU A 51 4.18 -5.13 -0.20
C GLU A 51 3.82 -5.68 -1.57
N PHE A 52 3.08 -4.90 -2.34
CA PHE A 52 2.64 -5.23 -3.68
C PHE A 52 3.30 -4.32 -4.71
N PRO A 53 3.35 -4.69 -5.99
CA PRO A 53 3.68 -3.74 -7.05
C PRO A 53 2.75 -2.51 -6.99
N ALA A 54 3.27 -1.31 -7.25
CA ALA A 54 2.44 -0.09 -7.26
C ALA A 54 1.38 -0.09 -8.39
N ASP A 55 1.62 -0.87 -9.44
CA ASP A 55 0.67 -1.12 -10.55
C ASP A 55 -0.24 -2.33 -10.28
N ALA A 56 -0.17 -2.93 -9.08
CA ALA A 56 -1.00 -4.08 -8.75
C ALA A 56 -2.48 -3.68 -8.74
N SER A 57 -3.25 -4.36 -9.59
CA SER A 57 -4.70 -4.21 -9.64
C SER A 57 -5.34 -4.78 -8.36
N PRO A 58 -6.50 -4.25 -7.93
CA PRO A 58 -7.22 -4.75 -6.75
C PRO A 58 -7.47 -6.27 -6.77
N GLU A 59 -7.77 -6.84 -7.94
CA GLU A 59 -7.98 -8.29 -8.12
C GLU A 59 -6.73 -9.14 -7.85
N LEU A 60 -5.54 -8.59 -8.15
CA LEU A 60 -4.26 -9.24 -7.88
C LEU A 60 -3.97 -9.19 -6.39
N ILE A 61 -4.16 -8.03 -5.77
CA ILE A 61 -3.99 -7.86 -4.32
C ILE A 61 -4.93 -8.81 -3.57
N ASP A 62 -6.19 -8.89 -3.98
CA ASP A 62 -7.18 -9.79 -3.38
C ASP A 62 -6.73 -11.26 -3.46
N SER A 63 -6.31 -11.71 -4.65
CA SER A 63 -5.85 -13.09 -4.85
C SER A 63 -4.61 -13.41 -4.00
N GLU A 64 -3.65 -12.49 -3.94
CA GLU A 64 -2.42 -12.68 -3.18
C GLU A 64 -2.66 -12.60 -1.66
N VAL A 65 -3.51 -11.68 -1.20
CA VAL A 65 -3.94 -11.60 0.21
C VAL A 65 -4.61 -12.92 0.61
N LEU A 66 -5.54 -13.44 -0.20
CA LEU A 66 -6.17 -14.73 0.07
C LEU A 66 -5.14 -15.89 0.10
N ALA A 67 -4.13 -15.85 -0.77
CA ALA A 67 -3.04 -16.83 -0.76
C ALA A 67 -2.21 -16.76 0.54
N LEU A 68 -1.86 -15.55 0.99
CA LEU A 68 -1.13 -15.31 2.24
C LEU A 68 -1.88 -15.79 3.49
N LEU A 69 -3.22 -15.80 3.44
CA LEU A 69 -4.06 -16.31 4.53
C LEU A 69 -4.21 -17.83 4.54
N ALA A 70 -3.88 -18.50 3.44
CA ALA A 70 -3.97 -19.95 3.32
C ALA A 70 -2.69 -20.69 3.79
N GLU A 71 -1.62 -19.96 4.12
CA GLU A 71 -0.34 -20.48 4.66
C GLU A 71 -0.40 -20.75 6.17
#